data_AF-A0A7C4M7N1-F1
#
_entry.id   AF-A0A7C4M7N1-F1
#
_cell.length_a   1.000
_cell.length_b   1.000
_cell.length_c   1.000
_cell.angle_alpha   90.00
_cell.angle_beta   90.00
_cell.angle_gamma   90.00
#
_symmetry.space_group_name_H-M   'P 1'
#
loop_
_entity.id
_entity.type
_entity.pdbx_description
1 polymer ?
#
loop_
_entity_poly.entity_id
_entity_poly.type
_entity_poly.pdbx_seq_one_letter_code
_entity_poly.pdbx_strand_id
1 'polypeptide(L)'
;MPVVKLFLDRIERLIKKSFSKEELRELLFRLKAEAEFENGYVVVEINSDRPDLMISEGIARALKGLLDIEKGYPRYNYYNE
;
A
#
# COMPACT_ATOMS: atom_id res chain seq x y z
N MET A 1 -9.17 -6.32 -13.26
CA MET A 1 -9.42 -6.12 -11.82
C MET A 1 -9.51 -4.60 -11.58
N PRO A 2 -9.94 -4.08 -10.41
CA PRO A 2 -9.98 -2.63 -10.20
C PRO A 2 -8.59 -2.00 -10.27
N VAL A 3 -8.52 -0.81 -10.88
CA VAL A 3 -7.30 -0.02 -11.04
C VAL A 3 -7.45 1.26 -10.24
N VAL A 4 -6.48 1.55 -9.38
CA VAL A 4 -6.44 2.78 -8.58
C VAL A 4 -5.18 3.58 -8.87
N LYS A 5 -5.33 4.90 -8.94
CA LYS A 5 -4.22 5.84 -9.11
C LYS A 5 -3.97 6.56 -7.80
N LEU A 6 -2.79 6.33 -7.21
CA LEU A 6 -2.44 6.82 -5.89
C LEU A 6 -1.17 7.67 -5.95
N PHE A 7 -1.09 8.66 -5.06
CA PHE A 7 0.08 9.49 -4.90
C PHE A 7 1.24 8.68 -4.28
N LEU A 8 2.39 8.66 -4.95
CA LEU A 8 3.57 7.94 -4.47
C LEU A 8 4.06 8.51 -3.13
N ASP A 9 4.16 9.84 -3.05
CA ASP A 9 4.61 10.57 -1.85
C ASP A 9 3.71 10.29 -0.63
N ARG A 10 2.41 10.08 -0.84
CA ARG A 10 1.48 9.71 0.24
C ARG A 10 1.83 8.35 0.83
N ILE A 11 2.12 7.35 0.01
CA ILE A 11 2.52 6.01 0.46
C ILE A 11 3.83 6.09 1.24
N GLU A 12 4.83 6.78 0.69
CA GLU A 12 6.14 6.97 1.33
C GLU A 12 6.02 7.67 2.69
N ARG A 13 5.20 8.72 2.78
CA ARG A 13 4.94 9.43 4.03
C ARG A 13 4.25 8.57 5.09
N LEU A 14 3.30 7.72 4.68
CA LEU A 14 2.59 6.82 5.59
C LEU A 14 3.51 5.73 6.15
N ILE A 15 4.48 5.27 5.36
CA ILE A 15 5.48 4.28 5.77
C ILE A 15 6.69 4.94 6.45
N LYS A 16 6.89 6.24 6.26
CA LYS A 16 8.08 7.02 6.67
C LYS A 16 9.37 6.49 6.04
N LYS A 17 9.29 6.06 4.77
CA LYS A 17 10.39 5.52 3.99
C LYS A 17 10.16 5.84 2.51
N SER A 18 11.21 6.25 1.80
CA SER A 18 11.18 6.37 0.34
C SER A 18 11.59 5.07 -0.34
N PHE A 19 11.10 4.86 -1.55
CA PHE A 19 11.37 3.67 -2.35
C PHE A 19 11.82 4.06 -3.75
N SER A 20 12.73 3.27 -4.32
CA SER A 20 12.83 3.20 -5.78
C SER A 20 11.54 2.62 -6.36
N LYS A 21 11.25 2.93 -7.63
CA LYS A 21 10.08 2.39 -8.33
C LYS A 21 10.14 0.86 -8.41
N GLU A 22 11.33 0.31 -8.60
CA GLU A 22 11.60 -1.12 -8.66
C GLU A 22 11.32 -1.81 -7.32
N GLU A 23 11.82 -1.27 -6.20
CA GLU A 23 11.54 -1.80 -4.87
C GLU A 23 10.04 -1.80 -4.55
N LEU A 24 9.36 -0.68 -4.83
CA LEU A 24 7.92 -0.58 -4.56
C LEU A 24 7.11 -1.51 -5.47
N ARG A 25 7.52 -1.67 -6.73
CA ARG A 25 6.90 -2.63 -7.66
C ARG A 25 7.01 -4.05 -7.14
N GLU A 26 8.20 -4.46 -6.69
CA GLU A 26 8.41 -5.81 -6.14
C GLU A 26 7.57 -6.04 -4.87
N LEU A 27 7.50 -5.04 -4.00
CA LEU A 27 6.67 -5.10 -2.80
C LEU A 27 5.16 -5.21 -3.13
N LEU A 28 4.66 -4.46 -4.10
CA LEU A 28 3.27 -4.55 -4.56
C LEU A 28 2.98 -5.89 -5.26
N PHE A 29 3.94 -6.41 -6.01
CA PHE A 29 3.85 -7.74 -6.63
C PHE A 29 3.69 -8.86 -5.58
N ARG A 30 4.40 -8.76 -4.45
CA ARG A 30 4.22 -9.68 -3.31
C ARG A 30 2.82 -9.61 -2.68
N LEU A 31 2.08 -8.53 -2.92
CA LEU A 31 0.66 -8.38 -2.55
C LEU A 31 -0.31 -8.83 -3.65
N LYS A 32 0.19 -9.49 -4.71
CA LYS A 32 -0.56 -9.88 -5.91
C LYS A 32 -1.19 -8.68 -6.64
N ALA A 33 -0.47 -7.55 -6.65
CA ALA A 33 -0.87 -6.35 -7.37
C ALA A 33 0.18 -6.00 -8.43
N GLU A 34 -0.27 -5.47 -9.57
CA GLU A 34 0.61 -4.98 -10.63
C GLU A 34 0.68 -3.45 -10.58
N ALA A 35 1.87 -2.88 -10.80
CA ALA A 35 2.12 -1.46 -10.57
C ALA A 35 2.90 -0.78 -11.69
N GLU A 36 2.34 0.32 -12.17
CA GLU A 36 2.97 1.26 -13.12
C GLU A 36 3.18 2.62 -12.47
N PHE A 37 4.19 3.36 -12.92
CA PHE A 37 4.60 4.63 -12.31
C PHE A 37 4.62 5.75 -13.34
N GLU A 38 3.83 6.78 -13.10
CA GLU A 38 3.72 7.94 -13.99
C GLU A 38 3.56 9.23 -13.19
N ASN A 39 4.35 10.26 -13.51
CA ASN A 39 4.15 11.63 -13.02
C ASN A 39 3.95 11.77 -11.48
N GLY A 40 4.69 11.01 -10.68
CA GLY A 40 4.58 11.02 -9.20
C GLY A 40 3.44 10.17 -8.64
N TYR A 41 2.74 9.41 -9.49
CA TYR A 41 1.71 8.45 -9.11
C TYR A 41 2.21 7.02 -9.26
N VAL A 42 1.57 6.13 -8.51
CA VAL A 42 1.55 4.70 -8.74
C VAL A 42 0.14 4.29 -9.16
N VAL A 43 0.02 3.66 -10.32
CA VAL A 43 -1.21 3.07 -10.84
C VAL A 43 -1.15 1.58 -10.51
N VAL A 44 -2.08 1.11 -9.69
CA VAL A 44 -2.05 -0.25 -9.14
C VAL A 44 -3.30 -1.00 -9.57
N GLU A 45 -3.13 -2.14 -10.23
CA GLU A 45 -4.19 -3.11 -10.45
C GLU A 45 -4.25 -4.09 -9.27
N ILE A 46 -5.42 -4.19 -8.65
CA ILE A 46 -5.61 -4.88 -7.36
C ILE A 46 -6.73 -5.90 -7.52
N ASN A 47 -6.57 -7.09 -6.94
CA ASN A 47 -7.65 -8.08 -6.90
C ASN A 47 -8.91 -7.55 -6.19
N SER A 48 -10.08 -7.81 -6.76
CA SER A 48 -11.37 -7.27 -6.29
C SER A 48 -11.75 -7.72 -4.86
N ASP A 49 -11.17 -8.82 -4.36
CA ASP A 49 -11.35 -9.36 -3.00
C ASP A 49 -10.51 -8.64 -1.93
N ARG A 50 -9.67 -7.67 -2.34
CA ARG A 50 -8.82 -6.88 -1.43
C ARG A 50 -9.16 -5.38 -1.49
N PRO A 51 -10.41 -4.97 -1.14
CA PRO A 51 -10.82 -3.57 -1.17
C PRO A 51 -9.99 -2.68 -0.23
N ASP A 52 -9.38 -3.25 0.80
CA ASP A 52 -8.48 -2.50 1.67
C ASP A 52 -7.21 -2.02 0.95
N LEU A 53 -6.77 -2.68 -0.12
CA LEU A 53 -5.60 -2.23 -0.88
C LEU A 53 -5.90 -1.08 -1.85
N MET A 54 -7.17 -0.69 -2.04
CA MET A 54 -7.58 0.32 -3.01
C MET A 54 -7.29 1.78 -2.59
N ILE A 55 -6.73 1.97 -1.40
CA ILE A 55 -6.36 3.27 -0.84
C ILE A 55 -4.92 3.26 -0.34
N SER A 56 -4.27 4.44 -0.30
CA SER A 56 -2.87 4.57 0.15
C SER A 56 -2.63 4.01 1.55
N GLU A 57 -3.58 4.17 2.47
CA GLU A 57 -3.49 3.70 3.86
C GLU A 57 -3.39 2.18 3.95
N GLY A 58 -4.18 1.47 3.15
CA GLY A 58 -4.17 0.01 3.18
C GLY A 58 -2.97 -0.59 2.47
N ILE A 59 -2.52 0.01 1.36
CA ILE A 59 -1.22 -0.32 0.76
C ILE A 59 -0.11 -0.10 1.80
N ALA A 60 -0.05 1.09 2.40
CA ALA A 60 0.98 1.40 3.39
C ALA A 60 0.97 0.42 4.57
N ARG A 61 -0.22 0.07 5.08
CA ARG A 61 -0.37 -0.92 6.16
C ARG A 61 0.14 -2.31 5.75
N ALA A 62 -0.21 -2.78 4.55
CA ALA A 62 0.26 -4.08 4.06
C ALA A 62 1.78 -4.08 3.84
N LEU A 63 2.32 -3.01 3.27
CA LEU A 63 3.75 -2.85 3.03
C LEU A 63 4.56 -2.78 4.33
N LYS A 64 4.05 -2.09 5.36
CA LYS A 64 4.68 -2.11 6.69
C LYS A 64 4.83 -3.52 7.26
N GLY A 65 3.85 -4.39 7.01
CA GLY A 65 3.93 -5.81 7.37
C GLY A 65 5.02 -6.55 6.61
N LEU A 66 5.10 -6.35 5.29
CA LEU A 66 6.15 -6.96 4.44
C LEU A 66 7.57 -6.44 4.76
N LEU A 67 7.67 -5.21 5.26
CA LEU A 67 8.91 -4.51 5.62
C LEU A 67 9.32 -4.69 7.09
N ASP A 68 8.59 -5.51 7.85
CA ASP A 68 8.90 -5.80 9.26
C ASP A 68 8.73 -4.60 10.22
N ILE A 69 8.05 -3.52 9.79
CA ILE A 69 7.88 -2.26 10.54
C ILE A 69 6.76 -2.39 11.58
N GLU A 70 5.58 -2.83 11.14
CA GLU A 70 4.40 -3.05 11.99
C GLU A 70 3.84 -4.43 11.69
N LYS A 71 3.95 -5.35 12.65
CA LYS A 71 3.56 -6.75 12.52
C LYS A 71 2.39 -7.10 13.41
N GLY A 72 1.67 -8.15 13.01
CA GLY A 72 0.50 -8.66 13.74
C GLY A 72 -0.77 -7.84 13.47
N TYR A 73 -1.77 -8.05 14.31
CA TYR A 73 -3.06 -7.36 14.16
C TYR A 73 -2.97 -5.88 14.57
N PRO A 74 -3.51 -4.96 13.76
CA PRO A 74 -3.61 -3.56 14.15
C PRO A 74 -4.51 -3.43 15.37
N ARG A 75 -4.09 -2.60 16.34
CA ARG A 75 -4.91 -2.25 17.50
C ARG A 75 -5.64 -0.95 17.22
N TYR A 76 -6.97 -1.00 17.29
CA TYR A 76 -7.82 0.18 17.17
C TYR A 76 -8.46 0.47 18.51
N ASN A 77 -8.33 1.70 18.99
CA ASN A 77 -9.10 2.16 20.13
C ASN A 77 -10.53 2.44 19.66
N TYR A 78 -11.50 1.89 20.38
CA TYR A 78 -12.91 2.16 20.16
C TYR A 78 -13.52 2.57 21.50
N TYR A 79 -14.51 3.46 21.45
CA TYR A 79 -15.32 3.79 22.61
C TYR A 79 -16.50 2.83 22.63
N ASN A 80 -16.71 2.14 23.75
CA ASN A 80 -17.99 1.50 24.03
C ASN A 80 -18.89 2.56 24.64
N GLU A 81 -19.97 2.91 23.95
CA GLU A 81 -21.13 3.58 24.56
C GLU A 81 -21.83 2.64 25.54
#